data_AF-A0A7S2N6Z7-F1
#
_entry.id   AF-A0A7S2N6Z7-F1
#
_cell.length_a   1.000
_cell.length_b   1.000
_cell.length_c   1.000
_cell.angle_alpha   90.00
_cell.angle_beta   90.00
_cell.angle_gamma   90.00
#
_symmetry.space_group_name_H-M   'P 1'
#
loop_
_entity.id
_entity.type
_entity.pdbx_description
1 polymer ?
#
loop_
_entity_poly.entity_id
_entity_poly.type
_entity_poly.pdbx_seq_one_letter_code
_entity_poly.pdbx_strand_id
1 'polypeptide(L)'
;PEHVRGNGPEQDYLSRFYASSWSHIDAAYNFQLHQMYFALSPSCQGTERMRFFERPESIKVMHYSSDRKPWARHFDPAGYGALTDDEWLHEIKRTFKGYRAWVLREVAAIQGEADRS
;
A
#
# COMPACT_ATOMS: atom_id res chain seq x y z
N PRO A 1 -9.53 -7.03 26.95
CA PRO A 1 -8.67 -6.50 25.88
C PRO A 1 -8.59 -7.39 24.62
N GLU A 2 -9.35 -8.47 24.58
CA GLU A 2 -9.52 -9.35 23.43
C GLU A 2 -10.69 -8.81 22.59
N HIS A 3 -10.63 -8.87 21.26
CA HIS A 3 -11.70 -8.43 20.32
C HIS A 3 -11.81 -6.94 19.96
N VAL A 4 -10.69 -6.22 19.81
CA VAL A 4 -10.73 -5.00 18.98
C VAL A 4 -10.38 -5.40 17.54
N ARG A 5 -11.32 -5.21 16.61
CA ARG A 5 -11.05 -5.34 15.16
C ARG A 5 -10.03 -4.28 14.75
N GLY A 6 -8.99 -4.68 14.05
CA GLY A 6 -8.07 -3.77 13.36
C GLY A 6 -7.29 -4.48 12.25
N ASN A 7 -6.10 -3.98 11.89
CA ASN A 7 -5.40 -4.31 10.64
C ASN A 7 -4.76 -5.72 10.61
N GLY A 8 -5.02 -6.53 11.64
CA GLY A 8 -4.56 -7.89 11.81
C GLY A 8 -4.36 -8.15 13.30
N PRO A 9 -4.84 -9.29 13.84
CA PRO A 9 -4.83 -9.51 15.29
C PRO A 9 -3.43 -9.43 15.90
N GLU A 10 -2.40 -9.88 15.19
CA GLU A 10 -1.01 -9.82 15.64
C GLU A 10 -0.42 -8.40 15.54
N GLN A 11 -0.69 -7.68 14.45
CA GLN A 11 -0.17 -6.32 14.26
C GLN A 11 -0.73 -5.39 15.34
N ASP A 12 -2.04 -5.44 15.60
CA ASP A 12 -2.67 -4.61 16.63
C ASP A 12 -2.18 -4.98 18.03
N TYR A 13 -1.96 -6.27 18.30
CA TYR A 13 -1.40 -6.73 19.55
C TYR A 13 0.00 -6.17 19.76
N LEU A 14 0.91 -6.35 18.80
CA LEU A 14 2.30 -5.89 18.91
C LEU A 14 2.38 -4.37 19.06
N SER A 15 1.57 -3.62 18.32
CA SER A 15 1.51 -2.16 18.44
C SER A 15 1.07 -1.69 19.82
N ARG A 16 0.18 -2.43 20.50
CA ARG A 16 -0.27 -2.11 21.87
C ARG A 16 0.72 -2.58 22.92
N PHE A 17 1.20 -3.81 22.80
CA PHE A 17 2.09 -4.44 23.75
C PHE A 17 3.41 -3.68 23.85
N TYR A 18 3.96 -3.27 22.71
CA TYR A 18 5.21 -2.49 22.65
C TYR A 18 4.99 -0.98 22.53
N ALA A 19 3.78 -0.45 22.77
CA ALA A 19 3.46 0.96 22.54
C ALA A 19 4.42 1.95 23.23
N SER A 20 4.93 1.60 24.41
CA SER A 20 5.89 2.40 25.19
C SER A 20 7.35 2.03 24.95
N SER A 21 7.64 1.04 24.10
CA SER A 21 8.97 0.43 23.96
C SER A 21 9.25 -0.01 22.53
N TRP A 22 9.07 0.90 21.59
CA TRP A 22 9.47 0.72 20.20
C TRP A 22 10.21 1.97 19.70
N SER A 23 11.04 1.77 18.68
CA SER A 23 11.70 2.86 17.97
C SER A 23 11.24 2.86 16.53
N HIS A 24 11.03 4.06 15.99
CA HIS A 24 10.66 4.23 14.59
C HIS A 24 11.83 3.85 13.68
N ILE A 25 11.53 3.11 12.61
CA ILE A 25 12.43 2.94 11.47
C ILE A 25 11.84 3.66 10.26
N ASP A 26 12.71 4.24 9.45
CA ASP A 26 12.36 4.98 8.25
C ASP A 26 11.52 4.13 7.27
N ALA A 27 10.54 4.75 6.60
CA ALA A 27 9.62 4.05 5.72
C ALA A 27 10.31 3.36 4.52
N ALA A 28 11.55 3.75 4.20
CA ALA A 28 12.38 3.09 3.20
C ALA A 28 12.64 1.60 3.51
N TYR A 29 12.62 1.22 4.79
CA TYR A 29 12.82 -0.17 5.24
C TYR A 29 11.52 -0.96 5.38
N ASN A 30 10.37 -0.35 5.09
CA ASN A 30 9.06 -1.00 5.09
C ASN A 30 8.13 -0.32 4.08
N PHE A 31 8.58 -0.19 2.83
CA PHE A 31 7.84 0.56 1.83
C PHE A 31 6.66 -0.27 1.31
N GLN A 32 5.48 0.01 1.86
CA GLN A 32 4.22 -0.62 1.46
C GLN A 32 3.76 -0.05 0.11
N LEU A 33 4.05 -0.77 -0.98
CA LEU A 33 3.82 -0.30 -2.35
C LEU A 33 2.37 0.17 -2.59
N HIS A 34 1.39 -0.55 -2.03
CA HIS A 34 -0.03 -0.23 -2.20
C HIS A 34 -0.45 1.11 -1.55
N GLN A 35 0.35 1.64 -0.61
CA GLN A 35 0.12 2.92 0.05
C GLN A 35 0.70 4.11 -0.73
N MET A 36 1.55 3.86 -1.73
CA MET A 36 2.33 4.89 -2.42
C MET A 36 1.44 6.02 -2.96
N TYR A 37 0.32 5.68 -3.61
CA TYR A 37 -0.55 6.66 -4.24
C TYR A 37 -1.37 7.50 -3.26
N PHE A 38 -1.46 7.15 -1.98
CA PHE A 38 -2.11 8.02 -0.98
C PHE A 38 -1.32 9.29 -0.72
N ALA A 39 -0.02 9.31 -0.98
CA ALA A 39 0.78 10.53 -0.93
C ALA A 39 0.35 11.60 -1.96
N LEU A 40 -0.49 11.23 -2.95
CA LEU A 40 -1.10 12.16 -3.90
C LEU A 40 -2.40 12.79 -3.37
N SER A 41 -2.88 12.36 -2.20
CA SER A 41 -4.05 12.95 -1.57
C SER A 41 -3.82 14.44 -1.27
N PRO A 42 -4.80 15.33 -1.51
CA PRO A 42 -4.72 16.73 -1.10
C PRO A 42 -4.47 16.91 0.41
N SER A 43 -4.87 15.95 1.23
CA SER A 43 -4.65 15.94 2.69
C SER A 43 -3.23 15.50 3.10
N CYS A 44 -2.44 14.96 2.18
CA CYS A 44 -1.09 14.45 2.43
C CYS A 44 -0.03 15.39 1.86
N GLN A 45 0.13 16.59 2.44
CA GLN A 45 1.21 17.50 2.08
C GLN A 45 2.48 17.21 2.90
N GLY A 46 3.63 17.08 2.23
CA GLY A 46 4.94 16.97 2.90
C GLY A 46 5.18 15.63 3.62
N THR A 47 4.46 14.58 3.25
CA THR A 47 4.65 13.27 3.89
C THR A 47 5.99 12.66 3.49
N GLU A 48 6.62 11.92 4.42
CA GLU A 48 7.89 11.21 4.18
C GLU A 48 7.83 10.32 2.92
N ARG A 49 6.64 9.81 2.58
CA ARG A 49 6.42 8.94 1.42
C ARG A 49 6.57 9.66 0.08
N MET A 50 6.39 10.99 0.03
CA MET A 50 6.50 11.74 -1.22
C MET A 50 7.90 11.69 -1.83
N ARG A 51 8.94 11.66 -0.98
CA ARG A 51 10.34 11.65 -1.46
C ARG A 51 10.68 10.43 -2.31
N PHE A 52 9.95 9.32 -2.15
CA PHE A 52 10.17 8.09 -2.91
C PHE A 52 9.70 8.18 -4.36
N PHE A 53 8.87 9.17 -4.72
CA PHE A 53 8.54 9.44 -6.13
C PHE A 53 9.71 10.10 -6.87
N GLU A 54 10.47 10.95 -6.17
CA GLU A 54 11.63 11.64 -6.74
C GLU A 54 12.90 10.78 -6.66
N ARG A 55 13.01 9.95 -5.61
CA ARG A 55 14.18 9.13 -5.29
C ARG A 55 13.80 7.67 -5.00
N PRO A 56 13.26 6.92 -5.98
CA PRO A 56 12.84 5.54 -5.77
C PRO A 56 13.98 4.63 -5.30
N GLU A 57 15.23 4.93 -5.66
CA GLU A 57 16.45 4.22 -5.21
C GLU A 57 16.73 4.34 -3.70
N SER A 58 16.08 5.29 -3.03
CA SER A 58 16.16 5.42 -1.58
C SER A 58 15.35 4.33 -0.85
N ILE A 59 14.41 3.66 -1.52
CA ILE A 59 13.68 2.52 -0.98
C ILE A 59 14.67 1.35 -0.75
N LYS A 60 14.68 0.79 0.46
CA LYS A 60 15.57 -0.32 0.85
C LYS A 60 14.86 -1.66 0.88
N VAL A 61 13.59 -1.69 1.27
CA VAL A 61 12.78 -2.90 1.34
C VAL A 61 11.36 -2.63 0.83
N MET A 62 10.92 -3.42 -0.15
CA MET A 62 9.55 -3.40 -0.64
C MET A 62 8.67 -4.38 0.13
N HIS A 63 7.55 -3.89 0.66
CA HIS A 63 6.58 -4.72 1.39
C HIS A 63 5.30 -4.89 0.56
N TYR A 64 5.12 -6.08 -0.02
CA TYR A 64 3.94 -6.48 -0.78
C TYR A 64 2.79 -6.95 0.14
N SER A 65 2.20 -6.02 0.89
CA SER A 65 1.10 -6.29 1.86
C SER A 65 -0.29 -6.37 1.24
N SER A 66 -0.49 -5.95 -0.02
CA SER A 66 -1.77 -6.10 -0.74
C SER A 66 -2.07 -7.56 -1.09
N ASP A 67 -3.32 -7.83 -1.46
CA ASP A 67 -3.79 -9.19 -1.82
C ASP A 67 -2.97 -9.79 -2.97
N ARG A 68 -2.76 -9.02 -4.04
CA ARG A 68 -1.98 -9.49 -5.19
C ARG A 68 -0.48 -9.44 -4.88
N LYS A 69 0.14 -10.62 -4.80
CA LYS A 69 1.58 -10.78 -4.58
C LYS A 69 2.34 -10.84 -5.92
N PRO A 70 3.62 -10.41 -5.98
CA PRO A 70 4.40 -10.46 -7.22
C PRO A 70 4.47 -11.85 -7.84
N TRP A 71 4.54 -12.89 -7.01
CA TRP A 71 4.62 -14.27 -7.45
C TRP A 71 3.29 -14.85 -7.97
N ALA A 72 2.17 -14.12 -7.88
CA ALA A 72 0.86 -14.63 -8.29
C ALA A 72 0.83 -15.08 -9.76
N ARG A 73 1.58 -14.42 -10.65
CA ARG A 73 1.70 -14.83 -12.07
C ARG A 73 2.28 -16.23 -12.26
N HIS A 74 3.14 -16.69 -11.35
CA HIS A 74 3.75 -18.01 -11.45
C HIS A 74 2.81 -19.14 -11.01
N PHE A 75 1.83 -18.83 -10.16
CA PHE A 75 0.87 -19.80 -9.65
C PHE A 75 -0.42 -19.88 -10.46
N ASP A 76 -0.65 -18.92 -11.36
CA ASP A 76 -1.78 -18.90 -12.29
C ASP A 76 -1.30 -18.66 -13.74
N PRO A 77 -0.71 -19.67 -14.40
CA PRO A 77 -0.16 -19.50 -15.74
C PRO A 77 -1.21 -19.15 -16.80
N ALA A 78 -2.45 -19.62 -16.63
CA ALA A 78 -3.53 -19.42 -17.60
C ALA A 78 -4.30 -18.10 -17.41
N GLY A 79 -4.33 -17.56 -16.19
CA GLY A 79 -4.85 -16.22 -15.90
C GLY A 79 -3.73 -15.19 -15.88
N TYR A 80 -3.21 -14.86 -14.70
CA TYR A 80 -2.22 -13.78 -14.54
C TYR A 80 -0.89 -14.00 -15.27
N GLY A 81 -0.47 -15.25 -15.45
CA GLY A 81 0.74 -15.60 -16.20
C GLY A 81 0.62 -15.39 -17.71
N ALA A 82 -0.61 -15.40 -18.24
CA ALA A 82 -0.88 -15.14 -19.66
C ALA A 82 -0.88 -13.65 -20.03
N LEU A 83 -1.00 -12.77 -19.03
CA LEU A 83 -0.95 -11.32 -19.23
C LEU A 83 0.45 -10.88 -19.64
N THR A 84 0.52 -9.90 -20.55
CA THR A 84 1.74 -9.13 -20.79
C THR A 84 2.13 -8.34 -19.54
N ASP A 85 3.37 -7.87 -19.48
CA ASP A 85 3.84 -7.07 -18.34
C ASP A 85 3.02 -5.79 -18.16
N ASP A 86 2.62 -5.14 -19.26
CA ASP A 86 1.80 -3.92 -19.22
C ASP A 86 0.38 -4.20 -18.71
N GLU A 87 -0.26 -5.27 -19.17
CA GLU A 87 -1.58 -5.69 -18.70
C GLU A 87 -1.54 -6.07 -17.22
N TRP A 88 -0.52 -6.82 -16.81
CA TRP A 88 -0.31 -7.17 -15.41
C TRP A 88 -0.11 -5.93 -14.53
N LEU A 89 0.75 -5.00 -14.96
CA LEU A 89 1.00 -3.76 -14.22
C LEU A 89 -0.27 -2.91 -14.14
N HIS A 90 -1.06 -2.84 -15.22
CA HIS A 90 -2.34 -2.16 -15.23
C HIS A 90 -3.29 -2.77 -14.18
N GLU A 91 -3.45 -4.10 -14.22
CA GLU A 91 -4.27 -4.84 -13.27
C GLU A 91 -3.85 -4.62 -11.82
N ILE A 92 -2.54 -4.68 -11.52
CA ILE A 92 -2.03 -4.46 -10.17
C ILE A 92 -2.31 -3.04 -9.68
N LYS A 93 -2.02 -2.03 -10.51
CA LYS A 93 -2.27 -0.63 -10.15
C LYS A 93 -3.75 -0.39 -9.84
N ARG A 94 -4.67 -1.00 -10.59
CA ARG A 94 -6.11 -0.91 -10.33
C ARG A 94 -6.53 -1.48 -8.97
N THR A 95 -5.75 -2.36 -8.36
CA THR A 95 -6.06 -2.83 -6.99
C THR A 95 -5.74 -1.81 -5.90
N PHE A 96 -4.91 -0.82 -6.19
CA PHE A 96 -4.50 0.17 -5.21
C PHE A 96 -5.56 1.28 -5.12
N LYS A 97 -6.17 1.42 -3.94
CA LYS A 97 -7.22 2.43 -3.71
C LYS A 97 -6.74 3.85 -4.02
N GLY A 98 -5.52 4.19 -3.58
CA GLY A 98 -4.91 5.49 -3.89
C GLY A 98 -4.70 5.73 -5.39
N TYR A 99 -4.39 4.68 -6.18
CA TYR A 99 -4.25 4.81 -7.64
C TYR A 99 -5.60 5.13 -8.27
N ARG A 100 -6.65 4.40 -7.88
CA ARG A 100 -8.02 4.64 -8.36
C ARG A 100 -8.51 6.05 -8.01
N ALA A 101 -8.25 6.52 -6.78
CA ALA A 101 -8.70 7.83 -6.31
C ALA A 101 -7.90 8.98 -6.95
N TRP A 102 -6.57 8.90 -6.93
CA TRP A 102 -5.72 10.07 -7.20
C TRP A 102 -5.09 10.08 -8.59
N VAL A 103 -5.04 8.94 -9.28
CA VAL A 103 -4.57 8.84 -10.67
C VAL A 103 -5.74 8.67 -11.63
N LEU A 104 -6.61 7.67 -11.42
CA LEU A 104 -7.77 7.45 -12.29
C LEU A 104 -8.94 8.41 -12.02
N ARG A 105 -8.92 9.12 -10.89
CA ARG A 105 -9.97 10.08 -10.48
C ARG A 105 -11.35 9.43 -10.39
N GLU A 106 -11.44 8.17 -9.98
CA GLU A 106 -12.71 7.49 -9.80
C GLU A 106 -13.49 8.12 -8.63
N VAL A 107 -14.68 8.66 -8.91
CA VAL A 107 -15.51 9.39 -7.91
C VAL A 107 -15.75 8.56 -6.66
N ALA A 108 -16.14 7.29 -6.82
CA ALA A 108 -16.39 6.40 -5.68
C ALA A 108 -15.12 6.12 -4.85
N ALA A 109 -13.95 6.06 -5.48
CA ALA A 109 -12.69 5.84 -4.77
C ALA A 109 -12.25 7.10 -4.00
N ILE A 110 -12.49 8.29 -4.55
CA ILE A 110 -12.24 9.57 -3.86
C ILE A 110 -13.15 9.71 -2.65
N GLN A 111 -14.45 9.42 -2.80
CA GLN A 111 -15.42 9.46 -1.69
C GLN A 111 -15.05 8.48 -0.58
N GLY A 112 -14.72 7.23 -0.93
CA GLY A 112 -14.31 6.23 0.06
C GLY A 112 -13.01 6.53 0.80
N GLU A 113 -12.15 7.40 0.27
CA GLU A 113 -10.98 7.91 1.00
C GLU A 113 -11.36 9.06 1.93
N ALA A 114 -12.27 9.95 1.54
CA ALA A 114 -12.77 11.01 2.41
C ALA A 114 -13.42 10.44 3.68
N ASP A 115 -14.20 9.37 3.55
CA ASP A 115 -14.91 8.71 4.66
C ASP A 115 -14.00 7.91 5.63
N ARG A 116 -12.71 7.73 5.30
CA ARG A 116 -11.72 7.09 6.20
C ARG A 116 -11.04 8.08 7.16
N SER A 117 -11.22 9.39 6.92
CA SER A 117 -10.55 10.49 7.64
C SER A 117 -11.24 10.83 8.95
#